data_AF-A0A7W0WSG4-F1
#
_entry.id   AF-A0A7W0WSG4-F1
#
_cell.length_a   1.000
_cell.length_b   1.000
_cell.length_c   1.000
_cell.angle_alpha   90.00
_cell.angle_beta   90.00
_cell.angle_gamma   90.00
#
_symmetry.space_group_name_H-M   'P 1'
#
loop_
_entity.id
_entity.type
_entity.pdbx_description
1 polymer ?
#
loop_
_entity_poly.entity_id
_entity_poly.type
_entity_poly.pdbx_seq_one_letter_code
_entity_poly.pdbx_strand_id
1 'polypeptide(L)'
;AAKCADAQGNTNCTFPGFNVENPCEDVFTGTVATGGACVIDLQCANFGNCVQTVPSCDSDLMCCPGTCMGMSAESPIGGPCGNDVNFCASGSYCKEPATGPGTCTALLAGEGTACDAIDACVNPLYCNLSFTTGTGTCKKPAASGQTCVRMDLIPCADSREFCDPTMLKCIKDVSIGATCGNGVQCVGYSSCLNGTCVADIPAGGACQVDAGADCVGGLECIAGKCALPPPGMVCMLPPS
;
A
#
# COMPACT_ATOMS: atom_id res chain seq x y z
N ALA A 1 -10.93 3.56 -5.24
CA ALA A 1 -11.55 2.21 -5.30
C ALA A 1 -12.31 1.82 -4.02
N ALA A 2 -11.66 1.52 -2.89
CA ALA A 2 -12.35 1.23 -1.61
C ALA A 2 -13.31 2.36 -1.22
N LYS A 3 -12.88 3.63 -1.31
CA LYS A 3 -13.75 4.79 -1.10
C LYS A 3 -14.95 4.90 -2.05
N CYS A 4 -14.88 4.33 -3.26
CA CYS A 4 -15.99 4.36 -4.21
C CYS A 4 -16.98 3.22 -3.90
N ALA A 5 -16.47 2.03 -3.58
CA ALA A 5 -17.26 0.91 -3.08
C ALA A 5 -17.85 1.18 -1.68
N ASP A 6 -17.17 1.94 -0.82
CA ASP A 6 -17.64 2.34 0.52
C ASP A 6 -18.61 3.52 0.45
N ALA A 7 -18.39 4.47 -0.47
CA ALA A 7 -19.34 5.54 -0.75
C ALA A 7 -20.63 5.00 -1.34
N GLN A 8 -20.56 3.94 -2.16
CA GLN A 8 -21.73 3.27 -2.71
C GLN A 8 -22.30 2.19 -1.77
N GLY A 9 -21.48 1.59 -0.93
CA GLY A 9 -21.85 0.51 0.00
C GLY A 9 -22.69 0.98 1.19
N ASN A 10 -22.64 2.28 1.50
CA ASN A 10 -23.49 2.93 2.50
C ASN A 10 -24.62 3.78 1.91
N THR A 11 -24.64 4.00 0.59
CA THR A 11 -25.85 4.52 -0.06
C THR A 11 -26.85 3.38 -0.19
N ASN A 12 -28.05 3.62 0.33
CA ASN A 12 -29.23 2.85 0.02
C ASN A 12 -29.35 2.75 -1.50
N CYS A 13 -29.27 1.52 -2.02
CA CYS A 13 -29.28 1.15 -3.45
C CYS A 13 -30.60 1.52 -4.18
N THR A 14 -31.37 2.47 -3.66
CA THR A 14 -32.55 3.10 -4.27
C THR A 14 -32.12 4.23 -5.18
N PHE A 15 -31.73 3.90 -6.42
CA PHE A 15 -31.62 4.88 -7.49
C PHE A 15 -33.00 5.07 -8.14
N PRO A 16 -33.44 6.31 -8.45
CA PRO A 16 -34.64 6.53 -9.23
C PRO A 16 -34.51 5.85 -10.61
N GLY A 17 -35.22 4.72 -10.81
CA GLY A 17 -35.24 3.99 -12.08
C GLY A 17 -34.85 2.51 -12.05
N PHE A 18 -34.34 1.98 -10.92
CA PHE A 18 -34.07 0.54 -10.75
C PHE A 18 -35.09 -0.08 -9.77
N ASN A 19 -36.02 -0.90 -10.28
CA ASN A 19 -37.03 -1.61 -9.49
C ASN A 19 -36.70 -3.11 -9.44
N VAL A 20 -35.68 -3.50 -8.67
CA VAL A 20 -35.44 -4.90 -8.29
C VAL A 20 -35.37 -5.00 -6.76
N GLU A 21 -35.78 -6.13 -6.20
CA GLU A 21 -36.00 -6.32 -4.76
C GLU A 21 -34.72 -6.28 -3.91
N ASN A 22 -33.52 -6.36 -4.51
CA ASN A 22 -32.25 -6.24 -3.80
C ASN A 22 -31.11 -5.69 -4.69
N PRO A 23 -31.04 -4.37 -4.91
CA PRO A 23 -30.11 -3.79 -5.88
C PRO A 23 -28.63 -3.85 -5.45
N CYS A 24 -28.33 -4.27 -4.21
CA CYS A 24 -26.98 -4.50 -3.73
C CYS A 24 -26.53 -5.98 -3.86
N GLU A 25 -27.45 -6.95 -3.99
CA GLU A 25 -27.11 -8.37 -4.23
C GLU A 25 -26.52 -8.59 -5.63
N ASP A 26 -26.77 -7.68 -6.57
CA ASP A 26 -26.28 -7.75 -7.95
C ASP A 26 -25.09 -6.82 -8.23
N VAL A 27 -24.55 -6.13 -7.22
CA VAL A 27 -23.52 -5.12 -7.50
C VAL A 27 -22.30 -5.76 -8.13
N PHE A 28 -21.86 -6.97 -7.72
CA PHE A 28 -21.07 -7.88 -8.57
C PHE A 28 -21.28 -9.35 -8.14
N THR A 29 -22.26 -10.06 -8.72
CA THR A 29 -22.36 -11.52 -8.58
C THR A 29 -21.44 -12.19 -9.60
N GLY A 30 -20.28 -12.63 -9.12
CA GLY A 30 -19.27 -13.30 -9.94
C GLY A 30 -18.24 -12.36 -10.54
N THR A 31 -17.42 -12.90 -11.44
CA THR A 31 -16.37 -12.15 -12.13
C THR A 31 -16.65 -12.07 -13.62
N VAL A 32 -16.23 -10.98 -14.23
CA VAL A 32 -16.32 -10.68 -15.65
C VAL A 32 -15.12 -11.29 -16.35
N ALA A 33 -15.36 -12.16 -17.34
CA ALA A 33 -14.30 -12.73 -18.14
C ALA A 33 -13.53 -11.66 -18.94
N THR A 34 -12.29 -11.97 -19.34
CA THR A 34 -11.50 -11.12 -20.23
C THR A 34 -12.31 -10.69 -21.46
N GLY A 35 -12.28 -9.40 -21.77
CA GLY A 35 -13.04 -8.74 -22.83
C GLY A 35 -14.41 -8.21 -22.40
N GLY A 36 -14.90 -8.54 -21.19
CA GLY A 36 -16.17 -8.02 -20.68
C GLY A 36 -16.04 -6.61 -20.09
N ALA A 37 -17.16 -5.91 -19.93
CA ALA A 37 -17.19 -4.56 -19.37
C ALA A 37 -16.93 -4.55 -17.87
N CYS A 38 -16.21 -3.54 -17.38
CA CYS A 38 -15.90 -3.37 -15.97
C CYS A 38 -15.81 -1.91 -15.55
N VAL A 39 -15.66 -1.66 -14.25
CA VAL A 39 -15.44 -0.35 -13.64
C VAL A 39 -14.27 -0.35 -12.66
N ILE A 40 -13.98 -1.50 -12.03
CA ILE A 40 -12.83 -1.70 -11.14
C ILE A 40 -12.22 -3.09 -11.39
N ASP A 41 -10.93 -3.25 -11.08
CA ASP A 41 -10.18 -4.50 -11.31
C ASP A 41 -10.80 -5.72 -10.63
N LEU A 42 -11.40 -5.54 -9.45
CA LEU A 42 -12.01 -6.64 -8.68
C LEU A 42 -13.18 -7.32 -9.41
N GLN A 43 -13.75 -6.66 -10.42
CA GLN A 43 -14.81 -7.27 -11.22
C GLN A 43 -14.26 -8.29 -12.20
N CYS A 44 -12.98 -8.24 -12.54
CA CYS A 44 -12.38 -9.06 -13.57
C CYS A 44 -11.96 -10.43 -13.04
N ALA A 45 -12.27 -11.47 -13.81
CA ALA A 45 -11.92 -12.84 -13.48
C ALA A 45 -10.40 -13.01 -13.42
N ASN A 46 -9.94 -13.93 -12.55
CA ASN A 46 -8.53 -14.28 -12.40
C ASN A 46 -7.60 -13.08 -12.10
N PHE A 47 -8.04 -12.11 -11.29
CA PHE A 47 -7.27 -10.90 -10.98
C PHE A 47 -6.92 -10.06 -12.23
N GLY A 48 -7.84 -10.02 -13.19
CA GLY A 48 -7.72 -9.13 -14.34
C GLY A 48 -7.74 -7.65 -13.95
N ASN A 49 -7.24 -6.80 -14.83
CA ASN A 49 -7.27 -5.34 -14.65
C ASN A 49 -8.39 -4.73 -15.49
N CYS A 50 -9.10 -3.77 -14.94
CA CYS A 50 -10.11 -3.02 -15.65
C CYS A 50 -9.47 -1.85 -16.39
N VAL A 51 -9.15 -2.07 -17.67
CA VAL A 51 -8.53 -1.02 -18.49
C VAL A 51 -9.60 -0.05 -18.95
N GLN A 52 -9.48 1.21 -18.53
CA GLN A 52 -10.44 2.25 -18.85
C GLN A 52 -10.47 2.54 -20.35
N THR A 53 -11.69 2.64 -20.89
CA THR A 53 -11.91 2.92 -22.31
C THR A 53 -12.04 4.40 -22.62
N VAL A 54 -12.23 5.23 -21.59
CA VAL A 54 -12.46 6.67 -21.71
C VAL A 54 -11.28 7.42 -21.08
N PRO A 55 -10.35 7.99 -21.87
CA PRO A 55 -9.14 8.64 -21.35
C PRO A 55 -9.39 9.88 -20.47
N SER A 56 -10.56 10.51 -20.61
CA SER A 56 -10.96 11.67 -19.81
C SER A 56 -11.66 11.28 -18.50
N CYS A 57 -11.79 9.98 -18.23
CA CYS A 57 -12.42 9.51 -17.02
C CYS A 57 -11.40 9.41 -15.90
N ASP A 58 -11.70 10.06 -14.79
CA ASP A 58 -10.85 10.03 -13.60
C ASP A 58 -11.38 8.98 -12.62
N SER A 59 -10.68 7.85 -12.49
CA SER A 59 -11.06 6.76 -11.58
C SER A 59 -11.07 7.14 -10.11
N ASP A 60 -10.41 8.23 -9.73
CA ASP A 60 -10.42 8.71 -8.35
C ASP A 60 -11.70 9.49 -8.05
N LEU A 61 -12.37 10.00 -9.09
CA LEU A 61 -13.55 10.87 -8.97
C LEU A 61 -14.85 10.20 -9.41
N MET A 62 -14.80 9.20 -10.30
CA MET A 62 -16.00 8.54 -10.82
C MET A 62 -15.77 7.07 -11.24
N CYS A 63 -16.88 6.36 -11.45
CA CYS A 63 -16.91 5.01 -12.00
C CYS A 63 -16.57 5.04 -13.49
N CYS A 64 -15.32 4.72 -13.84
CA CYS A 64 -14.86 4.75 -15.22
C CYS A 64 -15.14 3.44 -15.97
N PRO A 65 -15.93 3.47 -17.07
CA PRO A 65 -16.18 2.27 -17.84
C PRO A 65 -14.88 1.79 -18.50
N GLY A 66 -14.57 0.53 -18.27
CA GLY A 66 -13.41 -0.17 -18.79
C GLY A 66 -13.79 -1.52 -19.39
N THR A 67 -12.76 -2.22 -19.84
CA THR A 67 -12.84 -3.60 -20.30
C THR A 67 -11.89 -4.44 -19.46
N CYS A 68 -12.38 -5.57 -18.96
CA CYS A 68 -11.57 -6.52 -18.23
C CYS A 68 -10.50 -7.07 -19.15
N MET A 69 -9.26 -6.70 -18.90
CA MET A 69 -8.12 -7.38 -19.47
C MET A 69 -7.81 -8.59 -18.60
N GLY A 70 -7.27 -9.65 -19.20
CA GLY A 70 -6.73 -10.75 -18.42
C GLY A 70 -5.67 -10.24 -17.45
N MET A 71 -5.39 -11.01 -16.41
CA MET A 71 -4.22 -10.74 -15.57
C MET A 71 -3.02 -10.53 -16.50
N SER A 72 -2.29 -9.43 -16.28
CA SER A 72 -1.08 -9.13 -17.00
C SER A 72 -0.23 -10.41 -17.07
N ALA A 73 0.23 -10.77 -18.28
CA ALA A 73 0.84 -12.08 -18.44
C ALA A 73 2.15 -12.12 -17.62
N GLU A 74 2.30 -13.13 -16.77
CA GLU A 74 3.58 -13.38 -16.11
C GLU A 74 4.66 -13.51 -17.18
N SER A 75 5.59 -12.56 -17.19
CA SER A 75 6.73 -12.59 -18.07
C SER A 75 7.80 -13.51 -17.46
N PRO A 76 8.30 -14.49 -18.22
CA PRO A 76 9.38 -15.34 -17.75
C PRO A 76 10.66 -14.51 -17.55
N ILE A 77 11.65 -15.07 -16.86
CA ILE A 77 12.99 -14.45 -16.76
C ILE A 77 13.53 -14.18 -18.19
N GLY A 78 13.99 -12.95 -18.42
CA GLY A 78 14.40 -12.43 -19.72
C GLY A 78 13.27 -11.77 -20.53
N GLY A 79 12.02 -11.89 -20.10
CA GLY A 79 10.86 -11.22 -20.69
C GLY A 79 10.73 -9.74 -20.28
N PRO A 80 9.87 -8.97 -20.96
CA PRO A 80 9.67 -7.55 -20.65
C PRO A 80 8.94 -7.35 -19.31
N CYS A 81 9.12 -6.19 -18.68
CA CYS A 81 8.36 -5.76 -17.51
C CYS A 81 8.31 -4.22 -17.39
N GLY A 82 7.70 -3.71 -16.32
CA GLY A 82 7.65 -2.27 -16.03
C GLY A 82 6.58 -1.55 -16.85
N ASN A 83 5.53 -2.26 -17.26
CA ASN A 83 4.35 -1.69 -17.91
C ASN A 83 3.09 -2.39 -17.39
N ASP A 84 1.93 -1.81 -17.65
CA ASP A 84 0.63 -2.28 -17.13
C ASP A 84 0.28 -3.72 -17.54
N VAL A 85 0.96 -4.28 -18.55
CA VAL A 85 0.63 -5.57 -19.17
C VAL A 85 1.62 -6.68 -18.82
N ASN A 86 2.82 -6.35 -18.31
CA ASN A 86 3.88 -7.32 -18.05
C ASN A 86 4.44 -7.14 -16.63
N PHE A 87 4.18 -8.13 -15.77
CA PHE A 87 4.89 -8.30 -14.50
C PHE A 87 5.71 -9.59 -14.52
N CYS A 88 6.73 -9.64 -13.69
CA CYS A 88 7.65 -10.76 -13.66
C CYS A 88 7.05 -11.96 -12.92
N ALA A 89 7.28 -13.15 -13.47
CA ALA A 89 6.88 -14.40 -12.85
C ALA A 89 7.47 -14.55 -11.44
N SER A 90 6.82 -15.36 -10.60
CA SER A 90 7.31 -15.66 -9.25
C SER A 90 8.79 -16.09 -9.26
N GLY A 91 9.60 -15.52 -8.36
CA GLY A 91 11.05 -15.78 -8.33
C GLY A 91 11.88 -14.85 -9.23
N SER A 92 11.27 -13.82 -9.82
CA SER A 92 11.95 -12.76 -10.56
C SER A 92 11.44 -11.37 -10.16
N TYR A 93 12.26 -10.35 -10.42
CA TYR A 93 11.92 -8.93 -10.22
C TYR A 93 12.08 -8.16 -11.53
N CYS A 94 11.46 -6.99 -11.61
CA CYS A 94 11.59 -6.14 -12.79
C CYS A 94 12.85 -5.27 -12.70
N LYS A 95 13.83 -5.52 -13.57
CA LYS A 95 15.01 -4.68 -13.69
C LYS A 95 14.77 -3.60 -14.72
N GLU A 96 14.55 -2.37 -14.26
CA GLU A 96 14.35 -1.20 -15.13
C GLU A 96 15.70 -0.72 -15.68
N PRO A 97 15.87 -0.59 -17.01
CA PRO A 97 17.04 0.07 -17.58
C PRO A 97 16.94 1.59 -17.41
N ALA A 98 18.05 2.30 -17.65
CA ALA A 98 18.03 3.76 -17.72
C ALA A 98 17.11 4.30 -18.84
N THR A 99 16.89 3.51 -19.90
CA THR A 99 16.01 3.82 -21.02
C THR A 99 15.37 2.55 -21.57
N GLY A 100 14.05 2.55 -21.78
CA GLY A 100 13.31 1.44 -22.39
C GLY A 100 12.53 0.58 -21.39
N PRO A 101 11.86 -0.49 -21.87
CA PRO A 101 11.11 -1.39 -21.00
C PRO A 101 12.04 -2.18 -20.08
N GLY A 102 11.56 -2.50 -18.87
CA GLY A 102 12.26 -3.37 -17.93
C GLY A 102 12.42 -4.80 -18.47
N THR A 103 13.34 -5.55 -17.87
CA THR A 103 13.50 -6.99 -18.12
C THR A 103 13.40 -7.78 -16.83
N CYS A 104 12.61 -8.85 -16.84
CA CYS A 104 12.49 -9.75 -15.70
C CYS A 104 13.81 -10.48 -15.43
N THR A 105 14.33 -10.31 -14.22
CA THR A 105 15.60 -10.89 -13.79
C THR A 105 15.36 -11.80 -12.59
N ALA A 106 16.05 -12.93 -12.53
CA ALA A 106 15.96 -13.84 -11.37
C ALA A 106 16.29 -13.11 -10.06
N LEU A 107 15.58 -13.43 -8.99
CA LEU A 107 15.89 -12.91 -7.66
C LEU A 107 17.29 -13.33 -7.21
N LEU A 108 17.96 -12.42 -6.53
CA LEU A 108 19.32 -12.59 -6.04
C LEU A 108 19.30 -13.36 -4.71
N ALA A 109 19.91 -14.55 -4.69
CA ALA A 109 19.86 -15.46 -3.54
C ALA A 109 21.02 -15.33 -2.55
N GLY A 110 22.09 -14.61 -2.91
CA GLY A 110 23.28 -14.49 -2.07
C GLY A 110 23.26 -13.24 -1.20
N GLU A 111 23.44 -13.39 0.11
CA GLU A 111 23.74 -12.25 0.98
C GLU A 111 25.04 -11.56 0.54
N GLY A 112 25.03 -10.23 0.52
CA GLY A 112 26.13 -9.39 0.01
C GLY A 112 26.12 -9.18 -1.51
N THR A 113 25.25 -9.86 -2.26
CA THR A 113 25.14 -9.66 -3.72
C THR A 113 24.67 -8.24 -4.02
N ALA A 114 25.29 -7.58 -5.00
CA ALA A 114 24.87 -6.25 -5.43
C ALA A 114 23.44 -6.29 -6.02
N CYS A 115 22.63 -5.31 -5.64
CA CYS A 115 21.24 -5.16 -6.08
C CYS A 115 20.95 -3.69 -6.44
N ASP A 116 19.94 -3.48 -7.28
CA ASP A 116 19.55 -2.19 -7.83
C ASP A 116 18.05 -1.89 -7.69
N ALA A 117 17.26 -2.83 -7.15
CA ALA A 117 15.85 -2.65 -6.84
C ALA A 117 15.52 -3.22 -5.45
N ILE A 118 14.55 -2.61 -4.76
CA ILE A 118 14.19 -2.96 -3.36
C ILE A 118 13.79 -4.44 -3.19
N ASP A 119 13.18 -5.01 -4.23
CA ASP A 119 12.64 -6.36 -4.33
C ASP A 119 13.55 -7.32 -5.10
N ALA A 120 14.78 -6.93 -5.43
CA ALA A 120 15.70 -7.74 -6.24
C ALA A 120 16.20 -9.02 -5.55
N CYS A 121 16.08 -9.12 -4.22
CA CYS A 121 16.66 -10.19 -3.43
C CYS A 121 15.60 -11.23 -3.03
N VAL A 122 15.97 -12.51 -2.93
CA VAL A 122 15.05 -13.58 -2.51
C VAL A 122 14.69 -13.44 -1.04
N ASN A 123 13.43 -13.70 -0.66
CA ASN A 123 13.04 -13.78 0.75
C ASN A 123 13.87 -14.87 1.48
N PRO A 124 14.44 -14.59 2.68
CA PRO A 124 14.19 -13.43 3.56
C PRO A 124 15.17 -12.26 3.39
N LEU A 125 15.97 -12.24 2.32
CA LEU A 125 16.83 -11.11 2.00
C LEU A 125 15.99 -9.95 1.44
N TYR A 126 16.51 -8.73 1.59
CA TYR A 126 16.01 -7.52 0.94
C TYR A 126 17.19 -6.75 0.35
N CYS A 127 16.95 -5.87 -0.62
CA CYS A 127 17.99 -4.99 -1.11
C CYS A 127 18.15 -3.79 -0.17
N ASN A 128 19.28 -3.70 0.53
CA ASN A 128 19.62 -2.55 1.35
C ASN A 128 20.12 -1.41 0.44
N LEU A 129 19.15 -0.77 -0.22
CA LEU A 129 19.38 0.20 -1.29
C LEU A 129 19.81 1.56 -0.72
N SER A 130 20.87 2.13 -1.29
CA SER A 130 21.21 3.54 -1.10
C SER A 130 20.45 4.38 -2.12
N PHE A 131 19.44 5.14 -1.66
CA PHE A 131 18.66 6.03 -2.53
C PHE A 131 19.50 7.13 -3.19
N THR A 132 20.69 7.44 -2.65
CA THR A 132 21.64 8.38 -3.27
C THR A 132 22.29 7.80 -4.52
N THR A 133 22.56 6.49 -4.55
CA THR A 133 23.31 5.83 -5.63
C THR A 133 22.44 4.94 -6.50
N GLY A 134 21.21 4.62 -6.08
CA GLY A 134 20.35 3.64 -6.75
C GLY A 134 20.89 2.22 -6.70
N THR A 135 21.83 1.94 -5.79
CA THR A 135 22.50 0.63 -5.66
C THR A 135 22.60 0.21 -4.21
N GLY A 136 22.65 -1.09 -3.97
CA GLY A 136 22.70 -1.68 -2.63
C GLY A 136 23.27 -3.07 -2.64
N THR A 137 23.11 -3.76 -1.51
CA THR A 137 23.44 -5.19 -1.39
C THR A 137 22.30 -5.95 -0.73
N CYS A 138 22.11 -7.20 -1.15
CA CYS A 138 21.16 -8.10 -0.53
C CYS A 138 21.59 -8.39 0.91
N LYS A 139 20.73 -8.06 1.88
CA LYS A 139 20.98 -8.29 3.30
C LYS A 139 19.86 -9.10 3.91
N LYS A 140 20.19 -9.88 4.93
CA LYS A 140 19.22 -10.53 5.79
C LYS A 140 18.89 -9.61 6.97
N PRO A 141 17.62 -9.32 7.27
CA PRO A 141 17.26 -8.59 8.47
C PRO A 141 17.71 -9.35 9.72
N ALA A 142 18.05 -8.63 10.78
CA ALA A 142 18.44 -9.26 12.04
C ALA A 142 17.21 -9.92 12.70
N ALA A 143 17.38 -11.15 13.19
CA ALA A 143 16.33 -11.82 13.95
C ALA A 143 16.11 -11.16 15.32
N SER A 144 15.00 -11.49 15.99
CA SER A 144 14.69 -10.97 17.32
C SER A 144 15.82 -11.16 18.32
N GLY A 145 16.19 -10.08 19.01
CA GLY A 145 17.29 -10.02 19.96
C GLY A 145 18.70 -10.05 19.37
N GLN A 146 18.85 -10.18 18.05
CA GLN A 146 20.14 -10.13 17.36
C GLN A 146 20.58 -8.70 17.09
N THR A 147 21.88 -8.54 16.83
CA THR A 147 22.47 -7.25 16.48
C THR A 147 21.94 -6.74 15.15
N CYS A 148 21.49 -5.50 15.11
CA CYS A 148 20.94 -4.83 13.95
C CYS A 148 21.78 -3.60 13.54
N VAL A 149 21.61 -3.17 12.30
CA VAL A 149 22.26 -1.95 11.78
C VAL A 149 21.18 -0.90 11.53
N ARG A 150 21.16 0.18 12.31
CA ARG A 150 20.10 1.19 12.27
C ARG A 150 19.97 1.90 10.92
N MET A 151 21.05 1.96 10.15
CA MET A 151 21.07 2.59 8.82
C MET A 151 20.56 1.67 7.71
N ASP A 152 20.25 0.41 8.02
CA ASP A 152 19.69 -0.50 7.04
C ASP A 152 18.20 -0.23 6.84
N LEU A 153 17.72 -0.45 5.61
CA LEU A 153 16.34 -0.18 5.22
C LEU A 153 15.33 -1.04 6.01
N ILE A 154 15.68 -2.32 6.23
CA ILE A 154 14.88 -3.27 7.01
C ILE A 154 15.82 -3.89 8.06
N PRO A 155 16.02 -3.24 9.22
CA PRO A 155 17.02 -3.67 10.17
C PRO A 155 16.63 -4.96 10.92
N CYS A 156 15.32 -5.21 11.09
CA CYS A 156 14.77 -6.31 11.88
C CYS A 156 13.82 -7.19 11.06
N ALA A 157 13.83 -8.50 11.33
CA ALA A 157 13.05 -9.48 10.58
C ALA A 157 11.56 -9.51 10.96
N ASP A 158 11.23 -9.17 12.21
CA ASP A 158 9.85 -8.98 12.66
C ASP A 158 9.49 -7.50 12.51
N SER A 159 8.40 -7.21 11.81
CA SER A 159 7.93 -5.83 11.56
C SER A 159 7.39 -5.13 12.80
N ARG A 160 7.28 -5.84 13.93
CA ARG A 160 6.90 -5.29 15.25
C ARG A 160 8.12 -5.07 16.14
N GLU A 161 9.31 -5.17 15.57
CA GLU A 161 10.57 -4.90 16.22
C GLU A 161 11.29 -3.76 15.52
N PHE A 162 11.97 -2.95 16.30
CA PHE A 162 12.83 -1.89 15.81
C PHE A 162 14.26 -2.12 16.28
N CYS A 163 15.21 -1.45 15.61
CA CYS A 163 16.61 -1.51 15.99
C CYS A 163 16.90 -0.52 17.11
N ASP A 164 17.08 -1.02 18.34
CA ASP A 164 17.35 -0.17 19.50
C ASP A 164 18.65 0.63 19.29
N PRO A 165 18.63 1.96 19.43
CA PRO A 165 19.79 2.79 19.11
C PRO A 165 20.92 2.70 20.13
N THR A 166 20.66 2.14 21.32
CA THR A 166 21.65 2.01 22.40
C THR A 166 22.26 0.62 22.42
N MET A 167 21.42 -0.41 22.38
CA MET A 167 21.82 -1.82 22.41
C MET A 167 22.19 -2.35 21.03
N LEU A 168 21.76 -1.68 19.96
CA LEU A 168 21.89 -2.13 18.58
C LEU A 168 21.32 -3.53 18.38
N LYS A 169 20.14 -3.79 18.96
CA LYS A 169 19.44 -5.07 18.86
C LYS A 169 18.01 -4.89 18.40
N CYS A 170 17.49 -5.88 17.67
CA CYS A 170 16.06 -5.95 17.37
C CYS A 170 15.29 -6.26 18.64
N ILE A 171 14.49 -5.31 19.08
CA ILE A 171 13.62 -5.44 20.24
C ILE A 171 12.19 -5.07 19.84
N LYS A 172 11.22 -5.65 20.55
CA LYS A 172 9.81 -5.36 20.31
C LYS A 172 9.50 -3.90 20.58
N ASP A 173 8.61 -3.37 19.77
CA ASP A 173 7.96 -2.10 20.05
C ASP A 173 7.33 -2.13 21.44
N VAL A 174 7.40 -1.00 22.13
CA VAL A 174 6.87 -0.91 23.50
C VAL A 174 5.35 -0.71 23.46
N SER A 175 4.65 -1.38 24.37
CA SER A 175 3.19 -1.33 24.46
C SER A 175 2.68 0.06 24.84
N ILE A 176 1.42 0.34 24.54
CA ILE A 176 0.71 1.52 25.05
C ILE A 176 0.86 1.62 26.58
N GLY A 177 1.13 2.83 27.08
CA GLY A 177 1.40 3.15 28.47
C GLY A 177 2.86 2.97 28.90
N ALA A 178 3.73 2.37 28.07
CA ALA A 178 5.15 2.25 28.36
C ALA A 178 5.92 3.52 27.98
N THR A 179 7.11 3.69 28.57
CA THR A 179 8.00 4.80 28.24
C THR A 179 8.55 4.67 26.82
N CYS A 180 8.57 5.78 26.09
CA CYS A 180 9.12 5.90 24.74
C CYS A 180 10.02 7.14 24.61
N GLY A 181 10.66 7.30 23.46
CA GLY A 181 11.63 8.35 23.19
C GLY A 181 13.06 7.81 23.06
N ASN A 182 14.02 8.66 22.73
CA ASN A 182 15.41 8.27 22.44
C ASN A 182 15.53 7.13 21.41
N GLY A 183 14.63 7.09 20.43
CA GLY A 183 14.59 6.08 19.37
C GLY A 183 13.85 4.78 19.75
N VAL A 184 13.22 4.70 20.93
CA VAL A 184 12.23 3.66 21.25
C VAL A 184 10.92 3.93 20.52
N GLN A 185 10.44 2.96 19.75
CA GLN A 185 9.18 3.04 19.00
C GLN A 185 8.02 2.38 19.74
N CYS A 186 6.84 2.97 19.59
CA CYS A 186 5.59 2.46 20.14
C CYS A 186 4.98 1.42 19.19
N VAL A 187 4.23 0.47 19.74
CA VAL A 187 3.49 -0.52 18.94
C VAL A 187 2.56 0.16 17.94
N GLY A 188 2.29 -0.47 16.79
CA GLY A 188 1.44 0.10 15.74
C GLY A 188 0.14 0.72 16.24
N TYR A 189 -0.27 1.83 15.61
CA TYR A 189 -1.41 2.67 16.02
C TYR A 189 -1.24 3.33 17.40
N SER A 190 0.00 3.66 17.77
CA SER A 190 0.28 4.48 18.94
C SER A 190 1.48 5.40 18.69
N SER A 191 1.45 6.56 19.32
CA SER A 191 2.45 7.62 19.16
C SER A 191 3.14 7.94 20.48
N CYS A 192 4.40 8.36 20.39
CA CYS A 192 5.19 8.71 21.57
C CYS A 192 4.88 10.13 22.04
N LEU A 193 3.98 10.28 23.00
CA LEU A 193 3.57 11.57 23.54
C LEU A 193 4.12 11.75 24.97
N ASN A 194 4.90 12.81 25.17
CA ASN A 194 5.53 13.13 26.46
C ASN A 194 6.33 11.94 27.06
N GLY A 195 7.01 11.18 26.20
CA GLY A 195 7.81 10.04 26.61
C GLY A 195 6.98 8.82 27.04
N THR A 196 5.69 8.76 26.71
CA THR A 196 4.84 7.59 26.91
C THR A 196 4.13 7.22 25.61
N CYS A 197 4.02 5.93 25.30
CA CYS A 197 3.23 5.48 24.16
C CYS A 197 1.75 5.65 24.46
N VAL A 198 1.06 6.43 23.64
CA VAL A 198 -0.37 6.68 23.76
C VAL A 198 -1.04 6.14 22.51
N ALA A 199 -2.12 5.40 22.67
CA ALA A 199 -2.92 4.91 21.55
C ALA A 199 -3.41 6.07 20.69
N ASP A 200 -3.38 5.89 19.37
CA ASP A 200 -3.92 6.86 18.44
C ASP A 200 -5.42 7.04 18.67
N ILE A 201 -5.91 8.24 18.38
CA ILE A 201 -7.29 8.61 18.71
C ILE A 201 -8.24 8.00 17.66
N PRO A 202 -9.26 7.21 18.07
CA PRO A 202 -10.21 6.63 17.13
C PRO A 202 -11.14 7.69 16.51
N ALA A 203 -11.86 7.31 15.46
CA ALA A 203 -12.87 8.17 14.85
C ALA A 203 -13.87 8.73 15.89
N GLY A 204 -14.11 10.05 15.83
CA GLY A 204 -14.93 10.81 16.76
C GLY A 204 -14.22 11.24 18.06
N GLY A 205 -13.05 10.68 18.35
CA GLY A 205 -12.24 11.05 19.52
C GLY A 205 -11.66 12.46 19.40
N ALA A 206 -11.44 13.11 20.54
CA ALA A 206 -10.95 14.49 20.59
C ALA A 206 -9.45 14.54 20.26
N CYS A 207 -9.09 15.37 19.29
CA CYS A 207 -7.71 15.60 18.86
C CYS A 207 -7.37 17.09 18.90
N GLN A 208 -6.08 17.41 18.89
CA GLN A 208 -5.60 18.78 18.76
C GLN A 208 -4.76 18.90 17.50
N VAL A 209 -5.14 19.84 16.63
CA VAL A 209 -4.51 20.08 15.32
C VAL A 209 -3.00 20.33 15.43
N ASP A 210 -2.54 20.80 16.60
CA ASP A 210 -1.16 21.23 16.84
C ASP A 210 -0.40 20.40 17.89
N ALA A 211 -1.04 19.40 18.53
CA ALA A 211 -0.44 18.67 19.67
C ALA A 211 0.09 17.26 19.34
N GLY A 212 0.09 16.86 18.08
CA GLY A 212 0.71 15.61 17.63
C GLY A 212 0.06 14.33 18.16
N ALA A 213 -1.19 14.39 18.64
CA ALA A 213 -1.97 13.17 18.86
C ALA A 213 -2.57 12.76 17.52
N ASP A 214 -1.93 11.79 16.89
CA ASP A 214 -2.35 11.28 15.59
C ASP A 214 -3.68 10.54 15.74
N CYS A 215 -4.60 10.88 14.82
CA CYS A 215 -5.80 10.10 14.64
C CYS A 215 -5.40 8.74 14.04
N VAL A 216 -6.12 7.68 14.41
CA VAL A 216 -5.72 6.33 13.98
C VAL A 216 -5.77 6.19 12.46
N GLY A 217 -4.65 5.73 11.88
CA GLY A 217 -4.56 5.44 10.44
C GLY A 217 -4.63 6.70 9.57
N GLY A 218 -5.58 6.72 8.62
CA GLY A 218 -5.75 7.82 7.65
C GLY A 218 -6.79 8.87 8.05
N LEU A 219 -7.10 8.97 9.34
CA LEU A 219 -8.02 9.97 9.87
C LEU A 219 -7.30 11.32 10.06
N GLU A 220 -8.03 12.42 9.90
CA GLU A 220 -7.52 13.78 10.10
C GLU A 220 -8.19 14.44 11.30
N CYS A 221 -7.46 15.33 11.96
CA CYS A 221 -8.01 16.11 13.06
C CYS A 221 -8.84 17.30 12.55
N ILE A 222 -10.15 17.11 12.44
CA ILE A 222 -11.09 18.10 11.88
C ILE A 222 -11.98 18.63 12.99
N ALA A 223 -11.93 19.95 13.21
CA ALA A 223 -12.68 20.64 14.26
C ALA A 223 -12.47 20.01 15.66
N GLY A 224 -11.23 19.59 15.96
CA GLY A 224 -10.87 18.98 17.23
C GLY A 224 -11.35 17.55 17.42
N LYS A 225 -11.78 16.88 16.34
CA LYS A 225 -12.11 15.45 16.35
C LYS A 225 -11.46 14.70 15.21
N CYS A 226 -11.08 13.46 15.48
CA CYS A 226 -10.61 12.56 14.44
C CYS A 226 -11.78 12.19 13.55
N ALA A 227 -11.74 12.59 12.30
CA ALA A 227 -12.74 12.25 11.31
C ALA A 227 -12.03 11.85 10.03
N LEU A 228 -12.76 11.16 9.14
CA LEU A 228 -12.27 11.03 7.79
C LEU A 228 -12.15 12.45 7.20
N PRO A 229 -11.10 12.73 6.40
CA PRO A 229 -11.09 13.94 5.58
C PRO A 229 -12.46 14.08 4.93
N PRO A 230 -13.07 15.29 4.92
CA PRO A 230 -14.33 15.48 4.23
C PRO A 230 -14.14 14.92 2.83
N PRO A 231 -15.08 14.10 2.30
CA PRO A 231 -15.00 13.69 0.91
C PRO A 231 -14.79 14.98 0.13
N GLY A 232 -13.62 15.11 -0.50
CA GLY A 232 -13.22 16.33 -1.18
C GLY A 232 -14.40 16.77 -2.03
N MET A 233 -14.73 18.06 -1.96
CA MET A 233 -15.79 18.67 -2.74
C MET A 233 -15.95 17.93 -4.07
N VAL A 234 -17.09 17.27 -4.24
CA VAL A 234 -17.56 16.78 -5.53
C VAL A 234 -17.17 17.80 -6.59
N CYS A 235 -16.58 17.31 -7.67
CA CYS A 235 -16.24 18.07 -8.85
C CYS A 235 -17.43 18.94 -9.28
N MET A 236 -17.43 20.22 -8.88
CA MET A 236 -18.19 21.23 -9.60
C MET A 236 -17.48 21.41 -10.94
N LEU A 237 -18.04 20.81 -11.99
CA LEU A 237 -17.77 21.23 -13.36
C LEU A 237 -17.99 22.75 -13.44
N PRO A 238 -17.08 23.54 -14.03
CA PRO A 238 -17.42 24.90 -14.41
C PRO A 238 -18.58 24.86 -15.42
N PRO A 239 -19.59 25.76 -15.28
CA PRO A 239 -20.64 25.87 -16.28
C PRO A 239 -20.00 26.27 -17.61
N SER A 240 -20.36 25.54 -18.66
CA SER A 240 -19.99 25.82 -20.06
C SER A 240 -20.66 27.10 -20.55
#